data_AF-A0A972ZRP4-F1
#
_entry.id   AF-A0A972ZRP4-F1
#
_cell.length_a   1.000
_cell.length_b   1.000
_cell.length_c   1.000
_cell.angle_alpha   90.00
_cell.angle_beta   90.00
_cell.angle_gamma   90.00
#
_symmetry.space_group_name_H-M   'P 1'
#
loop_
_entity.id
_entity.type
_entity.pdbx_description
1 polymer ?
#
loop_
_entity_poly.entity_id
_entity_poly.type
_entity_poly.pdbx_seq_one_letter_code
_entity_poly.pdbx_strand_id
1 'polypeptide(L)'
;MNDKNLKDMWNNVEYPLGASGYDSSTIERFLSSRSNSIAEKFRKMMKLDIGLKILIAFFLVLDVILYFNVQSIVAIVCAIAFVLILPLILFEFKILNKFSEISDSVNNTKDKLAGMLTFLRRRSFITLLSTASTYLFGFNGAMLIYFFAAYGELRDMRSLDIFVFPSICLIGIIVTYVQNNTIIKYQVKHIELCLSDLNEGILPMVSQNIETQQKTDRTMNMLVAGIVLFAFLALVFVLKELGF
;
A
#
# COMPACT_ATOMS: atom_id res chain seq x y z
N MET A 1 -13.53 -19.11 6.44
CA MET A 1 -12.93 -20.46 6.33
C MET A 1 -14.10 -21.42 6.16
N ASN A 2 -14.12 -22.31 5.16
CA ASN A 2 -15.25 -23.21 4.96
C ASN A 2 -14.86 -24.59 5.51
N ASP A 3 -15.32 -24.92 6.72
CA ASP A 3 -15.04 -26.18 7.43
C ASP A 3 -15.31 -27.42 6.57
N LYS A 4 -16.21 -27.29 5.60
CA LYS A 4 -16.56 -28.33 4.65
C LYS A 4 -15.36 -28.82 3.83
N ASN A 5 -14.46 -27.92 3.43
CA ASN A 5 -13.26 -28.31 2.66
C ASN A 5 -12.23 -29.04 3.52
N LEU A 6 -12.08 -28.67 4.79
CA LEU A 6 -11.18 -29.38 5.71
C LEU A 6 -11.73 -30.76 6.07
N LYS A 7 -13.06 -30.85 6.23
CA LYS A 7 -13.75 -32.11 6.53
C LYS A 7 -13.74 -33.08 5.35
N ASP A 8 -13.91 -32.59 4.12
CA ASP A 8 -13.76 -33.43 2.91
C ASP A 8 -12.31 -33.89 2.71
N MET A 9 -11.31 -33.07 3.07
CA MET A 9 -9.91 -33.50 3.05
C MET A 9 -9.63 -34.57 4.11
N TRP A 10 -10.16 -34.42 5.32
CA TRP A 10 -9.97 -35.38 6.41
C TRP A 10 -10.65 -36.73 6.13
N ASN A 11 -11.88 -36.69 5.63
CA ASN A 11 -12.64 -37.91 5.31
C ASN A 11 -12.03 -38.73 4.17
N ASN A 12 -11.24 -38.10 3.28
CA ASN A 12 -10.53 -38.80 2.21
C ASN A 12 -9.17 -39.39 2.64
N VAL A 13 -8.72 -39.11 3.88
CA VAL A 13 -7.46 -39.63 4.45
C VAL A 13 -7.69 -40.92 5.25
N GLU A 14 -8.94 -41.25 5.60
CA GLU A 14 -9.29 -42.38 6.47
C GLU A 14 -9.40 -43.75 5.78
N TYR A 15 -9.07 -43.87 4.48
CA TYR A 15 -8.86 -45.17 3.84
C TYR A 15 -7.36 -45.51 3.76
N PRO A 16 -6.86 -46.49 4.54
CA PRO A 16 -5.44 -46.74 4.69
C PRO A 16 -4.95 -47.67 3.58
N LEU A 17 -4.79 -47.16 2.37
CA LEU A 17 -4.03 -47.81 1.30
C LEU A 17 -3.26 -46.73 0.52
N GLY A 18 -1.99 -46.54 0.91
CA GLY A 18 -1.00 -45.82 0.11
C GLY A 18 -1.00 -44.30 0.28
N ALA A 19 -0.43 -43.81 1.38
CA ALA A 19 0.02 -42.42 1.51
C ALA A 19 1.30 -42.17 0.67
N SER A 20 1.25 -42.50 -0.63
CA SER A 20 2.32 -42.26 -1.60
C SER A 20 1.70 -41.73 -2.88
N GLY A 21 1.56 -40.41 -2.96
CA GLY A 21 1.03 -39.74 -4.15
C GLY A 21 -0.23 -38.96 -3.83
N TYR A 22 -0.05 -37.83 -3.14
CA TYR A 22 -0.92 -36.70 -3.45
C TYR A 22 -0.72 -36.42 -4.95
N ASP A 23 -1.79 -36.59 -5.74
CA ASP A 23 -1.74 -36.36 -7.18
C ASP A 23 -1.21 -34.94 -7.42
N SER A 24 -0.16 -34.80 -8.22
CA SER A 24 0.51 -33.52 -8.51
C SER A 24 -0.50 -32.45 -8.94
N SER A 25 -1.57 -32.89 -9.61
CA SER A 25 -2.71 -32.06 -10.02
C SER A 25 -3.46 -31.43 -8.84
N THR A 26 -3.61 -32.13 -7.72
CA THR A 26 -4.32 -31.67 -6.51
C THR A 26 -3.48 -30.69 -5.72
N ILE A 27 -2.17 -30.95 -5.62
CA ILE A 27 -1.17 -30.03 -5.03
C ILE A 27 -1.15 -28.73 -5.83
N GLU A 28 -1.06 -28.82 -7.17
CA GLU A 28 -1.04 -27.65 -8.06
C GLU A 28 -2.34 -26.86 -8.03
N ARG A 29 -3.50 -27.54 -7.95
CA ARG A 29 -4.81 -26.89 -7.80
C ARG A 29 -4.98 -26.17 -6.46
N PHE A 30 -4.44 -26.73 -5.37
CA PHE A 30 -4.42 -26.09 -4.06
C PHE A 30 -3.50 -24.86 -4.03
N LEU A 31 -2.30 -25.00 -4.58
CA LEU A 31 -1.31 -23.92 -4.67
C LEU A 31 -1.76 -22.78 -5.58
N SER A 32 -2.36 -23.09 -6.73
CA SER A 32 -2.92 -22.08 -7.63
C SER A 32 -4.06 -21.31 -6.97
N SER A 33 -4.97 -22.01 -6.26
CA SER A 33 -6.04 -21.38 -5.46
C SER A 33 -5.48 -20.46 -4.37
N ARG A 34 -4.47 -20.91 -3.63
CA ARG A 34 -3.77 -20.13 -2.60
C ARG A 34 -3.07 -18.89 -3.19
N SER A 35 -2.35 -19.07 -4.30
CA SER A 35 -1.65 -18.00 -5.01
C SER A 35 -2.60 -16.89 -5.46
N ASN A 36 -3.77 -17.28 -5.98
CA ASN A 36 -4.81 -16.35 -6.42
C ASN A 36 -5.40 -15.59 -5.23
N SER A 37 -5.62 -16.25 -4.10
CA SER A 37 -6.10 -15.58 -2.88
C SER A 37 -5.11 -14.54 -2.36
N ILE A 38 -3.81 -14.82 -2.39
CA ILE A 38 -2.75 -13.87 -2.00
C ILE A 38 -2.69 -12.70 -2.98
N ALA A 39 -2.72 -12.99 -4.29
CA ALA A 39 -2.73 -11.97 -5.33
C ALA A 39 -3.94 -11.05 -5.18
N GLU A 40 -5.12 -11.61 -4.96
CA GLU A 40 -6.37 -10.88 -4.81
C GLU A 40 -6.37 -9.99 -3.56
N LYS A 41 -5.85 -10.48 -2.42
CA LYS A 41 -5.69 -9.66 -1.20
C LYS A 41 -4.78 -8.46 -1.44
N PHE A 42 -3.63 -8.65 -2.07
CA PHE A 42 -2.73 -7.55 -2.41
C PHE A 42 -3.35 -6.57 -3.40
N ARG A 43 -4.01 -7.08 -4.47
CA ARG A 43 -4.75 -6.25 -5.43
C ARG A 43 -5.84 -5.44 -4.74
N LYS A 44 -6.59 -6.04 -3.81
CA LYS A 44 -7.65 -5.35 -3.05
C LYS A 44 -7.08 -4.26 -2.16
N MET A 45 -5.98 -4.53 -1.45
CA MET A 45 -5.27 -3.54 -0.63
C MET A 45 -4.84 -2.33 -1.49
N MET A 46 -4.18 -2.58 -2.62
CA MET A 46 -3.73 -1.53 -3.54
C MET A 46 -4.90 -0.75 -4.16
N LYS A 47 -5.98 -1.44 -4.59
CA LYS A 47 -7.18 -0.78 -5.13
C LYS A 47 -7.87 0.13 -4.12
N LEU A 48 -7.94 -0.30 -2.86
CA LEU A 48 -8.50 0.53 -1.77
C LEU A 48 -7.66 1.77 -1.54
N ASP A 49 -6.33 1.65 -1.50
CA ASP A 49 -5.43 2.78 -1.31
C ASP A 49 -5.46 3.77 -2.48
N ILE A 50 -5.48 3.28 -3.73
CA ILE A 50 -5.69 4.09 -4.93
C ILE A 50 -7.04 4.81 -4.86
N GLY A 51 -8.11 4.09 -4.54
CA GLY A 51 -9.45 4.67 -4.40
C GLY A 51 -9.51 5.76 -3.33
N LEU A 52 -8.82 5.55 -2.21
CA LEU A 52 -8.70 6.54 -1.14
C LEU A 52 -7.93 7.78 -1.61
N LYS A 53 -6.81 7.63 -2.33
CA LYS A 53 -6.08 8.79 -2.88
C LYS A 53 -6.88 9.56 -3.92
N ILE A 54 -7.68 8.88 -4.75
CA ILE A 54 -8.59 9.56 -5.69
C ILE A 54 -9.63 10.38 -4.93
N LEU A 55 -10.22 9.82 -3.86
CA LEU A 55 -11.15 10.54 -3.00
C LEU A 55 -10.49 11.76 -2.33
N ILE A 56 -9.25 11.61 -1.86
CA ILE A 56 -8.47 12.71 -1.28
C ILE A 56 -8.17 13.78 -2.33
N ALA A 57 -7.79 13.39 -3.55
CA ALA A 57 -7.57 14.33 -4.64
C ALA A 57 -8.83 15.14 -4.94
N PHE A 58 -10.01 14.51 -4.87
CA PHE A 58 -11.30 15.20 -4.99
C PHE A 58 -11.52 16.20 -3.85
N PHE A 59 -11.25 15.82 -2.59
CA PHE A 59 -11.33 16.74 -1.45
C PHE A 59 -10.38 17.93 -1.59
N LEU A 60 -9.14 17.71 -2.01
CA LEU A 60 -8.18 18.80 -2.23
C LEU A 60 -8.65 19.78 -3.31
N VAL A 61 -9.27 19.30 -4.39
CA VAL A 61 -9.86 20.18 -5.42
C VAL A 61 -11.01 21.00 -4.85
N LEU A 62 -11.88 20.39 -4.02
CA LEU A 62 -12.92 21.13 -3.32
C LEU A 62 -12.33 22.21 -2.40
N ASP A 63 -11.32 21.86 -1.60
CA ASP A 63 -10.65 22.83 -0.73
C ASP A 63 -10.04 24.00 -1.51
N VAL A 64 -9.41 23.73 -2.67
CA VAL A 64 -8.91 24.81 -3.54
C VAL A 64 -10.06 25.76 -3.92
N ILE A 65 -11.21 25.23 -4.34
CA ILE A 65 -12.36 26.05 -4.77
C ILE A 65 -12.93 26.86 -3.60
N LEU A 66 -13.12 26.22 -2.44
CA LEU A 66 -13.74 26.83 -1.27
C LEU A 66 -12.85 27.94 -0.68
N TYR A 67 -11.55 27.70 -0.57
CA TYR A 67 -10.62 28.62 0.09
C TYR A 67 -10.03 29.67 -0.86
N PHE A 68 -10.20 29.58 -2.18
CA PHE A 68 -9.57 30.48 -3.16
C PHE A 68 -9.83 31.97 -2.86
N ASN A 69 -11.09 32.30 -2.56
CA ASN A 69 -11.54 33.67 -2.31
C ASN A 69 -11.50 34.09 -0.83
N VAL A 70 -11.29 33.14 0.08
CA VAL A 70 -11.31 33.39 1.54
C VAL A 70 -9.89 33.47 2.09
N GLN A 71 -9.09 32.44 1.85
CA GLN A 71 -7.70 32.34 2.33
C GLN A 71 -6.83 31.73 1.21
N SER A 72 -6.33 32.60 0.33
CA SER A 72 -5.60 32.17 -0.88
C SER A 72 -4.34 31.35 -0.58
N ILE A 73 -3.69 31.55 0.58
CA ILE A 73 -2.55 30.72 1.01
C ILE A 73 -2.98 29.25 1.19
N VAL A 74 -4.09 29.00 1.88
CA VAL A 74 -4.63 27.65 2.09
C VAL A 74 -4.98 27.00 0.75
N ALA A 75 -5.61 27.75 -0.16
CA ALA A 75 -5.93 27.25 -1.50
C ALA A 75 -4.69 26.88 -2.31
N ILE A 76 -3.62 27.68 -2.27
CA ILE A 76 -2.35 27.37 -2.97
C ILE A 76 -1.74 26.09 -2.43
N VAL A 77 -1.80 25.87 -1.11
CA VAL A 77 -1.25 24.67 -0.46
C VAL A 77 -2.03 23.43 -0.86
N CYS A 78 -3.36 23.52 -0.90
CA CYS A 78 -4.20 22.43 -1.41
C CYS A 78 -3.90 22.12 -2.88
N ALA A 79 -3.64 23.15 -3.70
CA ALA A 79 -3.24 22.96 -5.09
C ALA A 79 -1.88 22.25 -5.22
N ILE A 80 -0.89 22.63 -4.40
CA ILE A 80 0.41 21.95 -4.35
C ILE A 80 0.22 20.50 -3.90
N ALA A 81 -0.56 20.26 -2.84
CA ALA A 81 -0.86 18.93 -2.33
C ALA A 81 -1.53 18.04 -3.40
N PHE A 82 -2.46 18.61 -4.18
CA PHE A 82 -3.08 17.93 -5.31
C PHE A 82 -2.06 17.55 -6.39
N VAL A 83 -1.16 18.47 -6.77
CA VAL A 83 -0.10 18.18 -7.74
C VAL A 83 0.83 17.06 -7.23
N LEU A 84 1.10 17.00 -5.92
CA LEU A 84 1.93 15.96 -5.30
C LEU A 84 1.24 14.60 -5.20
N ILE A 85 -0.09 14.54 -5.06
CA ILE A 85 -0.82 13.26 -4.94
C ILE A 85 -0.97 12.54 -6.29
N LEU A 86 -1.03 13.28 -7.39
CA LEU A 86 -1.15 12.72 -8.75
C LEU A 86 -0.04 11.71 -9.11
N PRO A 87 1.27 12.02 -8.96
CA PRO A 87 2.32 11.05 -9.26
C PRO A 87 2.27 9.83 -8.35
N LEU A 88 1.79 9.95 -7.11
CA LEU A 88 1.61 8.82 -6.19
C LEU A 88 0.50 7.87 -6.67
N ILE A 89 -0.62 8.42 -7.15
CA ILE A 89 -1.71 7.62 -7.74
C ILE A 89 -1.20 6.87 -8.98
N LEU A 90 -0.54 7.57 -9.90
CA LEU A 90 0.02 6.95 -11.12
C LEU A 90 1.05 5.87 -10.79
N PHE A 91 1.89 6.11 -9.78
CA PHE A 91 2.86 5.15 -9.29
C PHE A 91 2.18 3.87 -8.77
N GLU A 92 1.13 4.00 -7.97
CA GLU A 92 0.40 2.84 -7.44
C GLU A 92 -0.37 2.06 -8.50
N PHE A 93 -0.97 2.73 -9.48
CA PHE A 93 -1.54 2.08 -10.65
C PHE A 93 -0.48 1.27 -11.42
N LYS A 94 0.71 1.84 -11.62
CA LYS A 94 1.82 1.15 -12.29
C LYS A 94 2.31 -0.05 -11.49
N ILE A 95 2.31 0.03 -10.16
CA ILE A 95 2.61 -1.12 -9.29
C ILE A 95 1.53 -2.19 -9.42
N LEU A 96 0.26 -1.82 -9.34
CA LEU A 96 -0.86 -2.74 -9.41
C LEU A 96 -0.88 -3.49 -10.74
N ASN A 97 -0.72 -2.79 -11.86
CA ASN A 97 -0.70 -3.40 -13.19
C ASN A 97 0.47 -4.37 -13.35
N LYS A 98 1.69 -3.98 -12.93
CA LYS A 98 2.85 -4.88 -12.96
C LYS A 98 2.67 -6.11 -12.07
N PHE A 99 2.04 -5.95 -10.91
CA PHE A 99 1.74 -7.09 -10.04
C PHE A 99 0.69 -8.01 -10.66
N SER A 100 -0.35 -7.45 -11.30
CA SER A 100 -1.37 -8.22 -12.02
C SER A 100 -0.73 -9.04 -13.15
N GLU A 101 0.12 -8.41 -13.95
CA GLU A 101 0.84 -9.08 -15.03
C GLU A 101 1.66 -10.28 -14.53
N ILE A 102 2.46 -10.10 -13.47
CA ILE A 102 3.25 -11.20 -12.87
C ILE A 102 2.37 -12.32 -12.31
N SER A 103 1.19 -11.98 -11.79
CA SER A 103 0.27 -12.98 -11.22
C SER A 103 -0.67 -13.60 -12.25
N ASP A 104 -0.87 -13.00 -13.42
CA ASP A 104 -1.79 -13.51 -14.45
C ASP A 104 -1.06 -14.18 -15.64
N SER A 105 0.20 -13.81 -15.94
CA SER A 105 0.88 -14.25 -17.18
C SER A 105 1.67 -15.56 -17.07
N VAL A 106 1.83 -16.11 -15.87
CA VAL A 106 2.74 -17.25 -15.65
C VAL A 106 1.93 -18.55 -15.49
N ASN A 107 2.08 -19.44 -16.47
CA ASN A 107 1.38 -20.74 -16.52
C ASN A 107 1.83 -21.71 -15.42
N ASN A 108 3.04 -21.54 -14.89
CA ASN A 108 3.58 -22.37 -13.80
C ASN A 108 3.37 -21.71 -12.43
N THR A 109 2.67 -22.39 -11.54
CA THR A 109 2.33 -21.91 -10.19
C THR A 109 3.59 -21.59 -9.35
N LYS A 110 4.70 -22.33 -9.55
CA LYS A 110 5.98 -22.09 -8.87
C LYS A 110 6.59 -20.74 -9.27
N ASP A 111 6.68 -20.49 -10.57
CA ASP A 111 7.27 -19.26 -11.12
C ASP A 111 6.41 -18.04 -10.79
N LYS A 112 5.08 -18.21 -10.74
CA LYS A 112 4.13 -17.20 -10.27
C LYS A 112 4.37 -16.80 -8.81
N LEU A 113 4.50 -17.77 -7.90
CA LEU A 113 4.80 -17.49 -6.49
C LEU A 113 6.16 -16.82 -6.32
N ALA A 114 7.20 -17.31 -7.01
CA ALA A 114 8.54 -16.74 -6.95
C ALA A 114 8.57 -15.29 -7.48
N GLY A 115 7.86 -15.02 -8.58
CA GLY A 115 7.71 -13.67 -9.14
C GLY A 115 6.98 -12.72 -8.18
N MET A 116 5.88 -13.19 -7.57
CA MET A 116 5.15 -12.42 -6.56
C MET A 116 5.99 -12.13 -5.32
N LEU A 117 6.72 -13.13 -4.79
CA LEU A 117 7.61 -12.97 -3.65
C LEU A 117 8.70 -11.94 -3.93
N THR A 118 9.35 -12.05 -5.09
CA THR A 118 10.38 -11.13 -5.55
C THR A 118 9.84 -9.71 -5.65
N PHE A 119 8.65 -9.54 -6.25
CA PHE A 119 8.02 -8.24 -6.40
C PHE A 119 7.66 -7.61 -5.06
N LEU A 120 7.03 -8.38 -4.15
CA LEU A 120 6.61 -7.91 -2.83
C LEU A 120 7.81 -7.54 -1.97
N ARG A 121 8.85 -8.40 -1.87
CA ARG A 121 10.06 -8.05 -1.13
C ARG A 121 10.72 -6.79 -1.70
N ARG A 122 10.86 -6.70 -3.02
CA ARG A 122 11.53 -5.58 -3.69
C ARG A 122 10.79 -4.25 -3.49
N ARG A 123 9.47 -4.23 -3.64
CA ARG A 123 8.67 -2.98 -3.66
C ARG A 123 7.93 -2.67 -2.37
N SER A 124 7.96 -3.58 -1.39
CA SER A 124 7.31 -3.44 -0.08
C SER A 124 7.57 -2.06 0.53
N PHE A 125 8.82 -1.62 0.61
CA PHE A 125 9.15 -0.35 1.25
C PHE A 125 8.51 0.87 0.57
N ILE A 126 8.58 0.96 -0.76
CA ILE A 126 8.03 2.12 -1.50
C ILE A 126 6.50 2.09 -1.47
N THR A 127 5.90 0.91 -1.64
CA THR A 127 4.46 0.74 -1.53
C THR A 127 3.98 1.13 -0.13
N LEU A 128 4.68 0.73 0.93
CA LEU A 128 4.36 1.13 2.30
C LEU A 128 4.50 2.63 2.52
N LEU A 129 5.54 3.24 1.98
CA LEU A 129 5.77 4.68 2.10
C LEU A 129 4.68 5.48 1.36
N SER A 130 4.31 5.04 0.15
CA SER A 130 3.24 5.64 -0.65
C SER A 130 1.88 5.50 0.04
N THR A 131 1.54 4.32 0.56
CA THR A 131 0.29 4.09 1.30
C THR A 131 0.25 4.85 2.62
N ALA A 132 1.37 4.95 3.35
CA ALA A 132 1.42 5.73 4.58
C ALA A 132 1.27 7.24 4.32
N SER A 133 1.79 7.73 3.19
CA SER A 133 1.64 9.13 2.79
C SER A 133 0.19 9.54 2.51
N THR A 134 -0.69 8.58 2.17
CA THR A 134 -2.13 8.83 2.00
C THR A 134 -2.75 9.52 3.20
N TYR A 135 -2.29 9.19 4.42
CA TYR A 135 -2.81 9.80 5.65
C TYR A 135 -2.46 11.30 5.74
N LEU A 136 -1.27 11.68 5.28
CA LEU A 136 -0.82 13.08 5.27
C LEU A 136 -1.76 13.93 4.41
N PHE A 137 -2.13 13.47 3.22
CA PHE A 137 -3.03 14.22 2.35
C PHE A 137 -4.49 14.14 2.82
N GLY A 138 -4.94 12.95 3.24
CA GLY A 138 -6.35 12.72 3.53
C GLY A 138 -6.84 13.37 4.82
N PHE A 139 -6.04 13.32 5.89
CA PHE A 139 -6.42 13.96 7.14
C PHE A 139 -6.52 15.48 6.96
N ASN A 140 -5.54 16.09 6.28
CA ASN A 140 -5.55 17.54 6.05
C ASN A 140 -6.70 17.98 5.15
N GLY A 141 -6.94 17.31 4.01
CA GLY A 141 -8.07 17.67 3.13
C GLY A 141 -9.42 17.51 3.82
N ALA A 142 -9.65 16.40 4.54
CA ALA A 142 -10.92 16.21 5.26
C ALA A 142 -11.13 17.24 6.39
N MET A 143 -10.05 17.62 7.07
CA MET A 143 -10.07 18.63 8.13
C MET A 143 -10.40 20.02 7.58
N LEU A 144 -9.85 20.40 6.43
CA LEU A 144 -10.14 21.69 5.78
C LEU A 144 -11.60 21.81 5.32
N ILE A 145 -12.16 20.74 4.76
CA ILE A 145 -13.60 20.68 4.41
C ILE A 145 -14.45 20.89 5.67
N TYR A 146 -14.11 20.22 6.77
CA TYR A 146 -14.83 20.37 8.03
C TYR A 146 -14.78 21.81 8.55
N PHE A 147 -13.61 22.45 8.56
CA PHE A 147 -13.46 23.83 9.02
C PHE A 147 -14.24 24.81 8.14
N PHE A 148 -14.21 24.62 6.82
CA PHE A 148 -14.99 25.46 5.92
C PHE A 148 -16.50 25.30 6.16
N ALA A 149 -16.98 24.06 6.31
CA ALA A 149 -18.39 23.79 6.55
C ALA A 149 -18.89 24.35 7.89
N ALA A 150 -18.04 24.35 8.93
CA ALA A 150 -18.41 24.81 10.27
C ALA A 150 -18.22 26.32 10.48
N TYR A 151 -17.19 26.92 9.88
CA TYR A 151 -16.78 28.31 10.18
C TYR A 151 -16.66 29.20 8.94
N GLY A 152 -16.73 28.65 7.72
CA GLY A 152 -16.55 29.39 6.46
C GLY A 152 -15.10 29.75 6.12
N GLU A 153 -14.17 29.52 7.05
CA GLU A 153 -12.74 29.78 6.91
C GLU A 153 -11.93 28.82 7.79
N LEU A 154 -10.61 28.80 7.60
CA LEU A 154 -9.72 28.07 8.49
C LEU A 154 -9.64 28.88 9.77
N ARG A 155 -10.14 28.29 10.87
CA ARG A 155 -10.04 28.88 12.21
C ARG A 155 -8.58 29.23 12.49
N ASP A 156 -8.36 30.41 13.09
CA ASP A 156 -7.06 30.76 13.66
C ASP A 156 -6.55 29.61 14.53
N MET A 157 -5.43 29.05 14.10
CA MET A 157 -4.71 28.05 14.86
C MET A 157 -4.29 28.71 16.17
N ARG A 158 -4.26 27.99 17.29
CA ARG A 158 -3.58 28.43 18.51
C ARG A 158 -2.20 27.77 18.56
N SER A 159 -1.31 28.28 19.41
CA SER A 159 0.07 27.75 19.53
C SER A 159 0.12 26.25 19.85
N LEU A 160 -0.92 25.72 20.50
CA LEU A 160 -1.07 24.31 20.81
C LEU A 160 -1.48 23.46 19.57
N ASP A 161 -2.20 24.04 18.61
CA ASP A 161 -2.68 23.36 17.41
C ASP A 161 -1.51 22.93 16.50
N ILE A 162 -0.41 23.69 16.49
CA ILE A 162 0.84 23.38 15.77
C ILE A 162 1.47 22.07 16.27
N PHE A 163 1.27 21.70 17.53
CA PHE A 163 1.78 20.43 18.04
C PHE A 163 0.76 19.33 17.80
N VAL A 164 -0.53 19.61 17.98
CA VAL A 164 -1.59 18.61 17.89
C VAL A 164 -1.76 18.08 16.47
N PHE A 165 -1.92 18.94 15.46
CA PHE A 165 -2.21 18.50 14.09
C PHE A 165 -1.07 17.69 13.45
N PRO A 166 0.20 18.11 13.53
CA PRO A 166 1.33 17.31 13.05
C PRO A 166 1.51 16.01 13.85
N SER A 167 1.24 16.02 15.17
CA SER A 167 1.32 14.80 15.97
C SER A 167 0.27 13.77 15.57
N ILE A 168 -0.98 14.21 15.33
CA ILE A 168 -2.05 13.32 14.83
C ILE A 168 -1.68 12.78 13.45
N CYS A 169 -1.17 13.63 12.55
CA CYS A 169 -0.66 13.19 11.24
C CYS A 169 0.44 12.14 11.39
N LEU A 170 1.44 12.38 12.24
CA LEU A 170 2.56 11.46 12.48
C LEU A 170 2.08 10.12 13.05
N ILE A 171 1.20 10.15 14.05
CA ILE A 171 0.62 8.94 14.64
C ILE A 171 -0.13 8.14 13.57
N GLY A 172 -0.95 8.80 12.74
CA GLY A 172 -1.67 8.13 11.66
C GLY A 172 -0.73 7.51 10.63
N ILE A 173 0.29 8.23 10.18
CA ILE A 173 1.33 7.71 9.27
C ILE A 173 2.01 6.47 9.86
N ILE A 174 2.41 6.52 11.14
CA ILE A 174 3.08 5.40 11.82
C ILE A 174 2.13 4.20 11.91
N VAL A 175 0.88 4.40 12.33
CA VAL A 175 -0.11 3.32 12.45
C VAL A 175 -0.39 2.68 11.10
N THR A 176 -0.62 3.48 10.05
CA THR A 176 -0.84 2.98 8.69
C THR A 176 0.38 2.24 8.16
N TYR A 177 1.60 2.74 8.43
CA TYR A 177 2.83 2.06 8.06
C TYR A 177 2.95 0.69 8.76
N VAL A 178 2.74 0.63 10.07
CA VAL A 178 2.85 -0.61 10.86
C VAL A 178 1.80 -1.65 10.42
N GLN A 179 0.54 -1.23 10.23
CA GLN A 179 -0.53 -2.11 9.78
C GLN A 179 -0.23 -2.71 8.41
N ASN A 180 0.12 -1.88 7.43
CA ASN A 180 0.42 -2.36 6.08
C ASN A 180 1.70 -3.19 6.05
N ASN A 181 2.72 -2.84 6.84
CA ASN A 181 3.95 -3.63 6.93
C ASN A 181 3.66 -5.03 7.49
N THR A 182 2.78 -5.12 8.48
CA THR A 182 2.34 -6.40 9.05
C THR A 182 1.59 -7.23 8.01
N ILE A 183 0.68 -6.62 7.24
CA ILE A 183 -0.05 -7.28 6.16
C ILE A 183 0.92 -7.82 5.10
N ILE A 184 1.85 -6.99 4.60
CA ILE A 184 2.82 -7.40 3.58
C ILE A 184 3.75 -8.50 4.11
N LYS A 185 4.29 -8.36 5.33
CA LYS A 185 5.13 -9.40 5.96
C LYS A 185 4.39 -10.72 6.09
N TYR A 186 3.11 -10.69 6.46
CA TYR A 186 2.29 -11.89 6.54
C TYR A 186 2.13 -12.55 5.17
N GLN A 187 1.85 -11.78 4.11
CA GLN A 187 1.75 -12.33 2.75
C GLN A 187 3.10 -12.89 2.27
N VAL A 188 4.21 -12.19 2.52
CA VAL A 188 5.57 -12.65 2.17
C VAL A 188 5.89 -13.98 2.86
N LYS A 189 5.68 -14.07 4.17
CA LYS A 189 5.90 -15.30 4.94
C LYS A 189 5.01 -16.44 4.45
N HIS A 190 3.78 -16.14 4.07
CA HIS A 190 2.85 -17.14 3.53
C HIS A 190 3.31 -17.67 2.16
N ILE A 191 3.84 -16.80 1.28
CA ILE A 191 4.44 -17.22 0.00
C ILE A 191 5.72 -18.02 0.22
N GLU A 192 6.57 -17.62 1.18
CA GLU A 192 7.80 -18.34 1.53
C GLU A 192 7.52 -19.76 2.00
N LEU A 193 6.51 -19.95 2.86
CA LEU A 193 6.07 -21.28 3.30
C LEU A 193 5.58 -22.11 2.11
N CYS A 194 4.73 -21.54 1.25
CA CYS A 194 4.26 -22.25 0.06
C CYS A 194 5.40 -22.65 -0.89
N LEU A 195 6.43 -21.83 -1.04
CA LEU A 195 7.61 -22.13 -1.88
C LEU A 195 8.54 -23.15 -1.24
N SER A 196 8.75 -23.07 0.08
CA SER A 196 9.55 -24.04 0.83
C SER A 196 8.94 -25.45 0.75
N ASP A 197 7.62 -25.55 0.83
CA ASP A 197 6.89 -26.82 0.66
C ASP A 197 7.01 -27.38 -0.78
N LEU A 198 7.39 -26.55 -1.77
CA LEU A 198 7.42 -26.89 -3.18
C LEU A 198 8.81 -27.23 -3.74
N ASN A 199 9.87 -26.55 -3.26
CA ASN A 199 11.28 -26.78 -3.60
C ASN A 199 12.22 -25.85 -2.79
N GLU A 200 13.09 -26.40 -1.95
CA GLU A 200 14.02 -25.63 -1.09
C GLU A 200 15.02 -24.75 -1.88
N GLY A 201 15.35 -25.12 -3.13
CA GLY A 201 16.31 -24.41 -3.97
C GLY A 201 15.84 -23.06 -4.55
N ILE A 202 14.54 -22.71 -4.45
CA ILE A 202 13.98 -21.48 -5.06
C ILE A 202 14.19 -20.26 -4.15
N LEU A 203 14.17 -20.42 -2.83
CA LEU A 203 14.42 -19.32 -1.88
C LEU A 203 15.78 -18.61 -2.09
N PRO A 204 16.91 -19.32 -2.22
CA PRO A 204 18.21 -18.68 -2.43
C PRO A 204 18.30 -17.96 -3.80
N MET A 205 17.68 -18.51 -4.85
CA MET A 205 17.61 -17.88 -6.18
C MET A 205 16.80 -16.56 -6.16
N VAL A 206 15.67 -16.53 -5.42
CA VAL A 206 14.88 -15.31 -5.22
C VAL A 206 15.71 -14.27 -4.45
N SER A 207 16.47 -14.67 -3.43
CA SER A 207 17.33 -13.76 -2.67
C SER A 207 18.40 -13.08 -3.54
N GLN A 208 19.04 -13.82 -4.44
CA GLN A 208 20.11 -13.30 -5.29
C GLN A 208 19.61 -12.36 -6.41
N ASN A 209 18.43 -12.64 -6.97
CA ASN A 209 17.76 -11.74 -7.92
C ASN A 209 17.27 -10.42 -7.28
N ILE A 210 16.98 -10.44 -5.97
CA ILE A 210 16.59 -9.24 -5.22
C ILE A 210 17.79 -8.29 -5.07
N GLU A 211 18.99 -8.79 -4.75
CA GLU A 211 20.18 -7.94 -4.56
C GLU A 211 20.64 -7.22 -5.84
N THR A 212 20.59 -7.91 -6.99
CA THR A 212 21.06 -7.34 -8.26
C THR A 212 20.13 -6.24 -8.80
N GLN A 213 18.81 -6.35 -8.59
CA GLN A 213 17.85 -5.35 -9.05
C GLN A 213 17.57 -4.21 -8.05
N GLN A 214 18.05 -4.30 -6.81
CA GLN A 214 17.89 -3.24 -5.79
C GLN A 214 18.59 -1.92 -6.17
N LYS A 215 19.63 -1.92 -7.01
CA LYS A 215 20.34 -0.71 -7.42
C LYS A 215 19.47 0.25 -8.25
N THR A 216 18.60 -0.28 -9.12
CA THR A 216 17.74 0.54 -10.00
C THR A 216 16.53 1.12 -9.25
N ASP A 217 16.04 0.44 -8.21
CA ASP A 217 14.91 0.91 -7.41
C ASP A 217 15.28 2.03 -6.41
N ARG A 218 16.58 2.28 -6.14
CA ARG A 218 17.03 3.37 -5.25
C ARG A 218 16.58 4.76 -5.71
N THR A 219 16.59 5.04 -7.01
CA THR A 219 16.17 6.35 -7.54
C THR A 219 14.67 6.59 -7.33
N MET A 220 13.85 5.54 -7.49
CA MET A 220 12.41 5.60 -7.26
C MET A 220 12.08 5.72 -5.77
N ASN A 221 12.84 5.05 -4.90
CA ASN A 221 12.78 5.22 -3.45
C ASN A 221 13.05 6.68 -3.05
N MET A 222 14.11 7.29 -3.59
CA MET A 222 14.46 8.69 -3.30
C MET A 222 13.39 9.67 -3.76
N LEU A 223 12.76 9.42 -4.91
CA LEU A 223 11.66 10.27 -5.42
C LEU A 223 10.44 10.23 -4.50
N VAL A 224 9.97 9.03 -4.10
CA VAL A 224 8.80 8.91 -3.20
C VAL A 224 9.11 9.49 -1.82
N ALA A 225 10.30 9.21 -1.28
CA ALA A 225 10.74 9.82 -0.02
C ALA A 225 10.83 11.35 -0.12
N GLY A 226 11.32 11.88 -1.24
CA GLY A 226 11.36 13.31 -1.51
C GLY A 226 9.96 13.94 -1.54
N ILE A 227 8.99 13.30 -2.21
CA ILE A 227 7.60 13.78 -2.24
C ILE A 227 6.99 13.84 -0.83
N VAL A 228 7.18 12.78 -0.03
CA VAL A 228 6.66 12.73 1.35
C VAL A 228 7.31 13.80 2.22
N LEU A 229 8.62 13.95 2.14
CA LEU A 229 9.37 14.95 2.91
C LEU A 229 8.98 16.37 2.50
N PHE A 230 8.82 16.63 1.20
CA PHE A 230 8.38 17.92 0.69
C PHE A 230 6.94 18.25 1.13
N ALA A 231 6.01 17.28 1.08
CA ALA A 231 4.65 17.46 1.57
C ALA A 231 4.60 17.76 3.07
N PHE A 232 5.44 17.09 3.86
CA PHE A 232 5.56 17.36 5.29
C PHE A 232 6.15 18.75 5.58
N LEU A 233 7.20 19.16 4.86
CA LEU A 233 7.78 20.50 5.00
C LEU A 233 6.80 21.60 4.58
N ALA A 234 6.04 21.39 3.51
CA ALA A 234 4.99 22.32 3.08
C ALA A 234 3.94 22.50 4.18
N LEU A 235 3.50 21.42 4.83
CA LEU A 235 2.59 21.49 5.96
C LEU A 235 3.16 22.34 7.11
N VAL A 236 4.43 22.14 7.49
CA VAL A 236 5.09 22.93 8.54
C VAL A 236 5.23 24.41 8.15
N PHE A 237 5.58 24.69 6.90
CA PHE A 237 5.71 26.07 6.40
C PHE A 237 4.38 26.83 6.46
N VAL A 238 3.29 26.16 6.13
CA VAL A 238 1.94 26.75 6.11
C VAL A 238 1.45 27.05 7.51
N LEU A 239 1.70 26.13 8.45
CA LEU A 239 1.42 26.37 9.86
C LEU A 239 2.18 27.60 10.39
N LYS A 240 3.39 27.86 9.86
CA LYS A 240 4.21 29.01 10.25
C LYS A 240 3.70 30.34 9.66
N GLU A 241 3.38 30.37 8.37
CA GLU A 241 2.84 31.57 7.69
C GLU A 241 1.47 32.00 8.21
N LEU A 242 0.66 31.07 8.72
CA LEU A 242 -0.63 31.38 9.34
C LEU A 242 -0.51 32.01 10.75
N GLY A 243 0.66 32.50 11.15
CA GLY A 243 0.84 33.36 12.32
C GLY A 243 1.43 32.69 13.56
N PHE A 244 2.26 31.66 13.39
CA PHE A 244 3.00 31.04 14.51
C PHE A 244 4.48 30.78 14.23
#